data_AF-A0A9X0CML8-F1
#
_entry.id   AF-A0A9X0CML8-F1
#
_cell.length_a   1.000
_cell.length_b   1.000
_cell.length_c   1.000
_cell.angle_alpha   90.00
_cell.angle_beta   90.00
_cell.angle_gamma   90.00
#
_symmetry.space_group_name_H-M   'P 1'
#
loop_
_entity.id
_entity.type
_entity.pdbx_description
1 polymer ?
#
loop_
_entity_poly.entity_id
_entity_poly.type
_entity_poly.pdbx_seq_one_letter_code
_entity_poly.pdbx_strand_id
1 'polypeptide(L)'
;MNDEQRFEENKLQFCSQGLENIGAKRNVKPRSDVTWLTIVVDEDFAVPALVLGHSIQTVSEGTRKALQSVGWDTRLVEEMDCEWLDAKVGGETQQWDDCWFSDQIANYQQEIMNLWRETTIKDTCPDDQVLLWHYYAAAGKWKALPFSFNIRLIIYRPLNSYHFAGGPRYHPPKPWSAKCRPSRMEASDFDRPILVVDDMVLIFWKNFYELLLKYNLEDWWRSTKLFRPDQQFGGVPYAGCIS
;
A
#
# COMPACT_ATOMS: atom_id res chain seq x y z
N MET A 1 -2.76 -17.64 14.54
CA MET A 1 -2.87 -18.22 13.18
C MET A 1 -1.73 -17.64 12.37
N ASN A 2 -0.82 -18.47 11.86
CA ASN A 2 0.31 -17.98 11.06
C ASN A 2 -0.13 -17.81 9.58
N ASP A 3 0.64 -17.05 8.81
CA ASP A 3 0.30 -16.76 7.41
C ASP A 3 0.23 -18.01 6.52
N GLU A 4 0.96 -19.08 6.88
CA GLU A 4 0.86 -20.40 6.24
C GLU A 4 -0.51 -21.06 6.45
N GLN A 5 -1.03 -21.06 7.68
CA GLN A 5 -2.38 -21.57 7.96
C GLN A 5 -3.44 -20.79 7.18
N ARG A 6 -3.32 -19.46 7.16
CA ARG A 6 -4.22 -18.59 6.39
C ARG A 6 -4.15 -18.87 4.88
N PHE A 7 -2.98 -19.28 4.38
CA PHE A 7 -2.77 -19.64 2.98
C PHE A 7 -3.42 -20.97 2.62
N GLU A 8 -3.28 -22.00 3.45
CA GLU A 8 -3.90 -23.30 3.21
C GLU A 8 -5.43 -23.26 3.35
N GLU A 9 -5.96 -22.49 4.29
CA GLU A 9 -7.40 -22.26 4.41
C GLU A 9 -7.97 -21.53 3.19
N ASN A 10 -7.27 -20.50 2.69
CA ASN A 10 -7.67 -19.80 1.47
C ASN A 10 -7.63 -20.72 0.24
N LYS A 11 -6.60 -21.56 0.08
CA LYS A 11 -6.52 -22.53 -1.03
C LYS A 11 -7.74 -23.45 -1.07
N LEU A 12 -8.16 -23.98 0.07
CA LEU A 12 -9.32 -24.86 0.18
C LEU A 12 -10.62 -24.13 -0.18
N GLN A 13 -10.75 -22.86 0.20
CA GLN A 13 -11.91 -22.05 -0.14
C GLN A 13 -11.95 -21.68 -1.63
N PHE A 14 -10.79 -21.41 -2.25
CA PHE A 14 -10.69 -21.05 -3.68
C PHE A 14 -10.94 -22.23 -4.63
N CYS A 15 -10.63 -23.47 -4.25
CA CYS A 15 -10.97 -24.65 -5.05
C CYS A 15 -12.48 -24.92 -5.12
N SER A 16 -13.27 -24.36 -4.21
CA SER A 16 -14.74 -24.58 -4.16
C SER A 16 -15.55 -23.56 -4.97
N GLN A 17 -14.95 -22.41 -5.34
CA GLN A 17 -15.64 -21.33 -6.05
C GLN A 17 -14.95 -21.07 -7.39
N GLY A 18 -15.39 -21.80 -8.43
CA GLY A 18 -14.92 -21.63 -9.80
C GLY A 18 -15.03 -20.18 -10.29
N LEU A 19 -13.89 -19.51 -10.43
CA LEU A 19 -13.76 -18.17 -10.99
C LEU A 19 -12.92 -18.21 -12.27
N GLU A 20 -13.46 -18.85 -13.31
CA GLU A 20 -12.81 -18.91 -14.64
C GLU A 20 -12.91 -17.62 -15.47
N ASN A 21 -13.51 -16.52 -14.97
CA ASN A 21 -13.90 -15.40 -15.83
C ASN A 21 -13.37 -13.99 -15.46
N ILE A 22 -12.39 -13.85 -14.57
CA ILE A 22 -11.83 -12.52 -14.23
C ILE A 22 -10.84 -12.01 -15.32
N GLY A 23 -10.45 -12.85 -16.29
CA GLY A 23 -9.46 -12.51 -17.33
C GLY A 23 -9.99 -11.93 -18.63
N ALA A 24 -11.31 -11.84 -18.84
CA ALA A 24 -11.85 -11.36 -20.12
C ALA A 24 -11.96 -9.83 -20.13
N LYS A 25 -11.12 -9.17 -20.94
CA LYS A 25 -11.22 -7.76 -21.35
C LYS A 25 -12.65 -7.44 -21.83
N ARG A 26 -13.52 -7.04 -20.91
CA ARG A 26 -14.75 -6.32 -21.24
C ARG A 26 -14.38 -4.85 -21.37
N ASN A 27 -14.97 -4.15 -22.33
CA ASN A 27 -14.90 -2.69 -22.46
C ASN A 27 -15.57 -2.05 -21.22
N VAL A 28 -14.86 -2.03 -20.09
CA VAL A 28 -15.32 -1.40 -18.86
C VAL A 28 -15.10 0.10 -19.03
N LYS A 29 -16.20 0.85 -19.11
CA LYS A 29 -16.13 2.32 -19.10
C LYS A 29 -15.51 2.78 -17.77
N PRO A 30 -14.61 3.78 -17.78
CA PRO A 30 -14.10 4.39 -16.56
C PRO A 30 -15.27 4.83 -15.67
N ARG A 31 -15.24 4.42 -14.40
CA ARG A 31 -16.22 4.83 -13.40
C ARG A 31 -15.72 6.10 -12.72
N SER A 32 -16.53 7.15 -12.74
CA SER A 32 -16.22 8.43 -12.07
C SER A 32 -16.63 8.45 -10.61
N ASP A 33 -17.33 7.42 -10.14
CA ASP A 33 -17.89 7.28 -8.80
C ASP A 33 -17.06 6.37 -7.88
N VAL A 34 -15.89 5.94 -8.33
CA VAL A 34 -14.94 5.12 -7.56
C VAL A 34 -13.54 5.69 -7.68
N THR A 35 -12.76 5.58 -6.61
CA THR A 35 -11.37 6.06 -6.56
C THR A 35 -10.48 5.09 -5.81
N TRP A 36 -9.17 5.21 -6.00
CA TRP A 36 -8.16 4.56 -5.18
C TRP A 36 -7.84 5.43 -3.97
N LEU A 37 -7.61 4.79 -2.81
CA LEU A 37 -7.27 5.46 -1.55
C LEU A 37 -5.98 4.86 -0.99
N THR A 38 -5.09 5.72 -0.51
CA THR A 38 -3.86 5.39 0.22
C THR A 38 -3.68 6.42 1.32
N ILE A 39 -2.91 6.05 2.34
CA ILE A 39 -2.59 6.92 3.48
C ILE A 39 -1.08 7.18 3.47
N VAL A 40 -0.69 8.41 3.78
CA VAL A 40 0.70 8.84 3.98
C VAL A 40 0.76 9.48 5.36
N VAL A 41 1.47 8.84 6.28
CA VAL A 41 1.55 9.30 7.68
C VAL A 41 2.77 10.20 7.92
N ASP A 42 3.81 10.06 7.10
CA ASP A 42 5.03 10.86 7.19
C ASP A 42 5.77 10.94 5.83
N GLU A 43 6.90 11.65 5.81
CA GLU A 43 7.72 11.82 4.61
C GLU A 43 8.38 10.52 4.10
N ASP A 44 8.60 9.51 4.96
CA ASP A 44 9.14 8.22 4.55
C ASP A 44 8.17 7.46 3.63
N PHE A 45 6.85 7.72 3.77
CA PHE A 45 5.82 7.14 2.93
C PHE A 45 5.46 7.97 1.69
N ALA A 46 6.05 9.15 1.50
CA ALA A 46 5.81 9.96 0.30
C ALA A 46 6.30 9.26 -0.98
N VAL A 47 7.51 8.70 -0.96
CA VAL A 47 8.10 7.96 -2.09
C VAL A 47 7.23 6.77 -2.54
N PRO A 48 6.85 5.82 -1.66
CA PRO A 48 6.01 4.70 -2.08
C PRO A 48 4.60 5.12 -2.52
N ALA A 49 4.02 6.19 -1.96
CA ALA A 49 2.73 6.70 -2.42
C ALA A 49 2.80 7.24 -3.86
N LEU A 50 3.88 7.96 -4.21
CA LEU A 50 4.13 8.41 -5.58
C LEU A 50 4.32 7.23 -6.54
N VAL A 51 5.07 6.20 -6.14
CA VAL A 51 5.26 4.98 -6.94
C VAL A 51 3.94 4.24 -7.16
N LEU A 52 3.11 4.12 -6.13
CA LEU A 52 1.78 3.51 -6.24
C LEU A 52 0.90 4.29 -7.23
N GLY A 53 0.83 5.61 -7.08
CA GLY A 53 0.09 6.48 -8.00
C GLY A 53 0.56 6.32 -9.45
N HIS A 54 1.88 6.35 -9.67
CA HIS A 54 2.48 6.17 -10.99
C HIS A 54 2.16 4.79 -11.60
N SER A 55 2.20 3.74 -10.79
CA SER A 55 1.96 2.35 -11.21
C SER A 55 0.49 2.07 -11.55
N ILE A 56 -0.46 2.79 -10.95
CA ILE A 56 -1.89 2.69 -11.29
C ILE A 56 -2.20 3.43 -12.60
N GLN A 57 -1.44 4.49 -12.93
CA GLN A 57 -1.64 5.33 -14.11
C GLN A 57 -1.17 4.71 -15.43
N THR A 58 -0.40 3.62 -15.43
CA THR A 58 0.15 2.98 -16.64
C THR A 58 -0.90 2.21 -17.48
N VAL A 59 -2.20 2.56 -17.36
CA VAL A 59 -3.32 1.99 -18.13
C VAL A 59 -4.14 3.09 -18.87
N SER A 60 -3.91 3.18 -20.19
CA SER A 60 -4.59 3.98 -21.25
C SER A 60 -4.52 5.53 -21.24
N GLU A 61 -4.35 6.08 -22.45
CA GLU A 61 -3.95 7.46 -22.78
C GLU A 61 -4.97 8.58 -22.42
N GLY A 62 -6.23 8.23 -22.12
CA GLY A 62 -7.35 9.19 -21.95
C GLY A 62 -7.65 9.64 -20.52
N THR A 63 -7.30 8.84 -19.50
CA THR A 63 -7.46 9.17 -18.06
C THR A 63 -6.32 10.08 -17.54
N ARG A 64 -5.44 10.44 -18.48
CA ARG A 64 -4.06 10.90 -18.38
C ARG A 64 -3.86 12.40 -18.37
N LYS A 65 -4.85 13.21 -18.77
CA LYS A 65 -4.73 14.66 -18.55
C LYS A 65 -4.64 14.97 -17.08
N ALA A 66 -5.20 14.09 -16.26
CA ALA A 66 -5.18 14.19 -14.85
C ALA A 66 -4.06 13.30 -14.29
N LEU A 67 -4.37 12.39 -13.39
CA LEU A 67 -4.25 12.77 -11.99
C LEU A 67 -3.53 14.16 -11.81
N GLN A 68 -4.03 15.29 -12.32
CA GLN A 68 -3.36 16.26 -13.25
C GLN A 68 -1.84 16.49 -13.36
N SER A 69 -1.03 16.14 -12.39
CA SER A 69 0.41 15.97 -12.58
C SER A 69 1.04 14.84 -11.75
N VAL A 70 0.28 14.13 -10.90
CA VAL A 70 0.51 12.81 -10.27
C VAL A 70 -0.74 12.36 -9.48
N GLY A 71 -1.53 13.32 -8.95
CA GLY A 71 -2.97 13.41 -8.64
C GLY A 71 -3.67 12.31 -7.88
N TRP A 72 -3.30 12.31 -6.64
CA TRP A 72 -4.19 11.99 -5.57
C TRP A 72 -4.97 13.25 -5.18
N ASP A 73 -6.26 13.12 -4.87
CA ASP A 73 -6.94 14.12 -4.04
C ASP A 73 -6.40 13.97 -2.62
N THR A 74 -5.78 15.02 -2.08
CA THR A 74 -5.12 14.97 -0.77
C THR A 74 -6.02 15.56 0.29
N ARG A 75 -6.29 14.79 1.36
CA ARG A 75 -7.00 15.27 2.54
C ARG A 75 -6.08 15.17 3.74
N LEU A 76 -5.85 16.29 4.42
CA LEU A 76 -5.17 16.29 5.70
C LEU A 76 -6.16 15.78 6.75
N VAL A 77 -5.74 14.77 7.48
CA VAL A 77 -6.52 14.16 8.57
C VAL A 77 -5.69 14.22 9.85
N GLU A 78 -6.39 14.26 10.98
CA GLU A 78 -5.75 14.18 12.30
C GLU A 78 -5.10 12.79 12.47
N GLU A 79 -3.90 12.77 13.06
CA GLU A 79 -3.25 11.54 13.45
C GLU A 79 -4.02 10.92 14.62
N MET A 80 -4.61 9.75 14.37
CA MET A 80 -5.40 9.01 15.36
C MET A 80 -4.64 7.74 15.71
N ASP A 81 -3.84 7.81 16.77
CA ASP A 81 -3.10 6.69 17.33
C ASP A 81 -3.64 6.29 18.72
N CYS A 82 -2.96 5.35 19.37
CA CYS A 82 -3.36 4.87 20.70
C CYS A 82 -3.23 5.96 21.77
N GLU A 83 -2.22 6.83 21.67
CA GLU A 83 -2.05 7.94 22.62
C GLU A 83 -3.19 8.96 22.48
N TRP A 84 -3.57 9.26 21.23
CA TRP A 84 -4.72 10.07 20.91
C TRP A 84 -6.01 9.47 21.50
N LEU A 85 -6.23 8.17 21.31
CA LEU A 85 -7.42 7.49 21.82
C LEU A 85 -7.45 7.50 23.35
N ASP A 86 -6.32 7.21 24.02
CA ASP A 86 -6.20 7.24 25.47
C ASP A 86 -6.47 8.64 26.04
N ALA A 87 -5.95 9.69 25.38
CA ALA A 87 -6.24 11.08 25.74
C ALA A 87 -7.73 11.41 25.61
N LYS A 88 -8.43 10.87 24.59
CA LYS A 88 -9.87 11.06 24.40
C LYS A 88 -10.72 10.24 25.37
N VAL A 89 -10.26 9.07 25.79
CA VAL A 89 -10.94 8.22 26.78
C VAL A 89 -10.76 8.76 28.21
N GLY A 90 -9.61 9.38 28.51
CA GLY A 90 -9.30 9.99 29.81
C GLY A 90 -9.82 11.41 30.02
N GLY A 91 -10.29 12.09 28.97
CA GLY A 91 -10.92 13.42 29.03
C GLY A 91 -12.44 13.35 29.24
N GLU A 92 -13.04 14.45 29.73
CA GLU A 92 -14.50 14.60 29.78
C GLU A 92 -15.10 14.34 28.39
N THR A 93 -16.21 13.57 28.36
CA THR A 93 -16.89 13.09 27.14
C THR A 93 -17.20 14.23 26.18
N GLN A 94 -16.28 14.50 25.26
CA GLN A 94 -16.52 15.35 24.12
C GLN A 94 -17.21 14.50 23.05
N GLN A 95 -18.35 14.99 22.60
CA GLN A 95 -19.08 14.47 21.46
C GLN A 95 -18.11 14.30 20.28
N TRP A 96 -18.09 13.12 19.67
CA TRP A 96 -17.27 12.83 18.50
C TRP A 96 -17.86 13.64 17.35
N ASP A 97 -17.28 14.80 17.03
CA ASP A 97 -17.84 15.68 16.01
C ASP A 97 -17.79 14.98 14.64
N ASP A 98 -18.99 14.79 14.07
CA ASP A 98 -19.34 14.18 12.78
C ASP A 98 -18.78 14.94 11.56
N CYS A 99 -17.47 15.10 11.47
CA CYS A 99 -16.85 15.52 10.22
C CYS A 99 -16.19 14.31 9.58
N TRP A 100 -16.10 14.34 8.25
CA TRP A 100 -15.53 13.31 7.38
C TRP A 100 -16.55 12.24 6.93
N PHE A 101 -17.02 12.44 5.70
CA PHE A 101 -17.75 11.49 4.84
C PHE A 101 -19.30 11.50 4.90
N SER A 102 -19.93 11.19 3.76
CA SER A 102 -21.39 11.14 3.57
C SER A 102 -22.07 10.19 4.56
N ASP A 103 -23.33 10.47 4.95
CA ASP A 103 -24.12 9.79 6.00
C ASP A 103 -24.00 8.25 6.10
N GLN A 104 -23.80 7.52 4.99
CA GLN A 104 -23.54 6.07 5.03
C GLN A 104 -22.13 5.71 5.51
N ILE A 105 -21.10 6.44 5.08
CA ILE A 105 -19.71 6.24 5.52
C ILE A 105 -19.55 6.70 6.98
N ALA A 106 -20.27 7.75 7.39
CA ALA A 106 -20.31 8.22 8.77
C ALA A 106 -20.76 7.10 9.75
N ASN A 107 -21.77 6.30 9.38
CA ASN A 107 -22.23 5.17 10.21
C ASN A 107 -21.17 4.06 10.35
N TYR A 108 -20.54 3.63 9.24
CA TYR A 108 -19.49 2.60 9.30
C TYR A 108 -18.27 3.08 10.09
N GLN A 109 -17.88 4.34 9.90
CA GLN A 109 -16.79 4.96 10.64
C GLN A 109 -17.10 4.98 12.13
N GLN A 110 -18.28 5.44 12.53
CA GLN A 110 -18.65 5.48 13.94
C GLN A 110 -18.66 4.09 14.59
N GLU A 111 -19.17 3.07 13.89
CA GLU A 111 -19.15 1.70 14.39
C GLU A 111 -17.71 1.17 14.57
N ILE A 112 -16.82 1.43 13.62
CA ILE A 112 -15.41 1.03 13.70
C ILE A 112 -14.69 1.78 14.85
N MET A 113 -14.94 3.09 14.99
CA MET A 113 -14.37 3.90 16.08
C MET A 113 -14.86 3.44 17.45
N ASN A 114 -16.15 3.09 17.58
CA ASN A 114 -16.70 2.52 18.80
C ASN A 114 -16.05 1.17 19.12
N LEU A 115 -15.88 0.29 18.12
CA LEU A 115 -15.19 -0.99 18.31
C LEU A 115 -13.74 -0.79 18.75
N TRP A 116 -13.03 0.18 18.16
CA TRP A 116 -11.64 0.49 18.53
C TRP A 116 -11.56 0.92 19.98
N ARG A 117 -12.38 1.89 20.39
CA ARG A 117 -12.49 2.35 21.77
C ARG A 117 -12.80 1.22 22.74
N GLU A 118 -13.82 0.41 22.45
CA GLU A 118 -14.22 -0.69 23.32
C GLU A 118 -13.14 -1.77 23.47
N THR A 119 -12.39 -2.05 22.40
CA THR A 119 -11.29 -3.03 22.43
C THR A 119 -10.12 -2.48 23.23
N THR A 120 -9.73 -1.22 22.99
CA THR A 120 -8.65 -0.53 23.72
C THR A 120 -8.92 -0.45 25.21
N ILE A 121 -10.15 -0.12 25.63
CA ILE A 121 -10.52 -0.09 27.06
C ILE A 121 -10.40 -1.46 27.73
N LYS A 122 -10.66 -2.55 27.00
CA LYS A 122 -10.75 -3.90 27.58
C LYS A 122 -9.42 -4.64 27.63
N ASP A 123 -8.53 -4.43 26.67
CA ASP A 123 -7.35 -5.29 26.50
C ASP A 123 -6.14 -4.54 25.93
N THR A 124 -6.21 -4.16 24.65
CA THR A 124 -5.09 -3.59 23.90
C THR A 124 -5.60 -2.65 22.82
N CYS A 125 -4.75 -1.73 22.36
CA CYS A 125 -5.03 -0.86 21.22
C CYS A 125 -4.63 -1.59 19.91
N PRO A 126 -5.59 -2.17 19.16
CA PRO A 126 -5.27 -2.91 17.95
C PRO A 126 -4.84 -1.99 16.81
N ASP A 127 -4.00 -2.50 15.91
CA ASP A 127 -3.75 -1.89 14.61
C ASP A 127 -4.96 -2.01 13.67
N ASP A 128 -4.89 -1.34 12.52
CA ASP A 128 -5.95 -1.32 11.51
C ASP A 128 -6.28 -2.72 10.98
N GLN A 129 -5.28 -3.59 10.80
CA GLN A 129 -5.48 -4.95 10.31
C GLN A 129 -6.30 -5.78 11.30
N VAL A 130 -5.98 -5.75 12.58
CA VAL A 130 -6.70 -6.49 13.63
C VAL A 130 -8.09 -5.91 13.84
N LEU A 131 -8.21 -4.57 13.93
CA LEU A 131 -9.49 -3.90 14.12
C LEU A 131 -10.48 -4.19 12.99
N LEU A 132 -10.04 -4.04 11.73
CA LEU A 132 -10.89 -4.29 10.56
C LEU A 132 -11.21 -5.77 10.39
N TRP A 133 -10.34 -6.67 10.85
CA TRP A 133 -10.64 -8.11 10.88
C TRP A 133 -11.81 -8.41 11.84
N HIS A 134 -11.82 -7.83 13.05
CA HIS A 134 -12.93 -8.00 13.98
C HIS A 134 -14.24 -7.41 13.42
N TYR A 135 -14.17 -6.22 12.80
CA TYR A 135 -15.35 -5.56 12.27
C TYR A 135 -15.97 -6.30 11.06
N TYR A 136 -15.14 -6.72 10.09
CA TYR A 136 -15.63 -7.33 8.85
C TYR A 136 -15.60 -8.86 8.87
N ALA A 137 -14.44 -9.46 9.13
CA ALA A 137 -14.24 -10.89 8.92
C ALA A 137 -14.92 -11.74 10.01
N ALA A 138 -14.72 -11.39 11.29
CA ALA A 138 -15.33 -12.12 12.40
C ALA A 138 -16.86 -12.01 12.40
N ALA A 139 -17.41 -10.92 11.87
CA ALA A 139 -18.85 -10.71 11.69
C ALA A 139 -19.43 -11.33 10.41
N GLY A 140 -18.61 -12.03 9.60
CA GLY A 140 -19.05 -12.62 8.32
C GLY A 140 -19.34 -11.60 7.20
N LYS A 141 -18.97 -10.33 7.38
CA LYS A 141 -19.16 -9.21 6.43
C LYS A 141 -17.96 -9.05 5.47
N TRP A 142 -17.42 -10.14 4.92
CA TRP A 142 -16.22 -10.07 4.07
C TRP A 142 -16.35 -10.89 2.79
N LYS A 143 -15.55 -10.51 1.79
CA LYS A 143 -15.36 -11.27 0.54
C LYS A 143 -13.86 -11.48 0.32
N ALA A 144 -13.46 -12.72 0.08
CA ALA A 144 -12.07 -13.04 -0.18
C ALA A 144 -11.61 -12.44 -1.53
N LEU A 145 -10.54 -11.65 -1.50
CA LEU A 145 -9.82 -11.26 -2.70
C LEU A 145 -8.81 -12.35 -3.07
N PRO A 146 -8.59 -12.63 -4.36
CA PRO A 146 -7.52 -13.52 -4.78
C PRO A 146 -6.16 -13.04 -4.26
N PHE A 147 -5.29 -13.96 -3.86
CA PHE A 147 -3.95 -13.63 -3.35
C PHE A 147 -3.14 -12.76 -4.32
N SER A 148 -3.42 -12.85 -5.63
CA SER A 148 -2.82 -12.03 -6.68
C SER A 148 -2.95 -10.51 -6.47
N PHE A 149 -3.91 -10.06 -5.65
CA PHE A 149 -4.15 -8.66 -5.30
C PHE A 149 -3.51 -8.21 -3.97
N ASN A 150 -2.78 -9.10 -3.29
CA ASN A 150 -2.02 -8.76 -2.09
C ASN A 150 -0.84 -9.75 -1.93
N ILE A 151 -0.04 -9.90 -2.98
CA ILE A 151 1.11 -10.81 -2.97
C ILE A 151 2.17 -10.25 -2.03
N ARG A 152 2.74 -11.12 -1.20
CA ARG A 152 3.77 -10.80 -0.22
C ARG A 152 4.74 -11.97 -0.12
N LEU A 153 6.01 -11.69 0.18
CA LEU A 153 7.08 -12.65 0.51
C LEU A 153 7.50 -13.64 -0.59
N ILE A 154 6.68 -13.89 -1.61
CA ILE A 154 6.95 -14.81 -2.73
C ILE A 154 6.53 -14.20 -4.06
N ILE A 155 7.04 -14.74 -5.17
CA ILE A 155 6.49 -14.46 -6.49
C ILE A 155 5.33 -15.42 -6.76
N TYR A 156 4.13 -14.87 -6.93
CA TYR A 156 2.91 -15.59 -7.26
C TYR A 156 2.33 -15.06 -8.57
N ARG A 157 1.70 -15.94 -9.36
CA ARG A 157 1.09 -15.58 -10.64
C ARG A 157 -0.39 -15.98 -10.67
N PRO A 158 -1.30 -15.11 -11.15
CA PRO A 158 -1.04 -13.78 -11.73
C PRO A 158 -0.54 -12.76 -10.67
N LEU A 159 0.32 -11.82 -11.11
CA LEU A 159 0.92 -10.78 -10.27
C LEU A 159 0.22 -9.45 -10.55
N ASN A 160 -0.86 -9.14 -9.81
CA ASN A 160 -1.63 -7.90 -10.02
C ASN A 160 -1.14 -6.77 -9.11
N SER A 161 -0.78 -7.10 -7.87
CA SER A 161 -0.13 -6.16 -6.95
C SER A 161 0.81 -6.89 -6.01
N TYR A 162 1.82 -6.17 -5.54
CA TYR A 162 2.81 -6.67 -4.60
C TYR A 162 2.87 -5.74 -3.39
N HIS A 163 2.80 -6.33 -2.20
CA HIS A 163 2.86 -5.64 -0.94
C HIS A 163 4.22 -5.90 -0.30
N PHE A 164 5.03 -4.84 -0.19
CA PHE A 164 6.26 -4.81 0.59
C PHE A 164 5.95 -4.83 2.10
N ALA A 165 5.41 -5.95 2.57
CA ALA A 165 5.03 -6.18 3.95
C ALA A 165 6.25 -6.58 4.80
N GLY A 166 6.28 -6.13 6.05
CA GLY A 166 7.30 -6.52 7.03
C GLY A 166 8.18 -5.37 7.54
N GLY A 167 8.82 -5.64 8.68
CA GLY A 167 9.83 -4.77 9.29
C GLY A 167 11.23 -4.91 8.65
N PRO A 168 12.25 -4.22 9.17
CA PRO A 168 13.60 -4.18 8.59
C PRO A 168 14.32 -5.53 8.41
N ARG A 169 13.80 -6.61 9.01
CA ARG A 169 14.36 -7.98 8.95
C ARG A 169 13.66 -8.89 7.94
N TYR A 170 12.64 -8.40 7.24
CA TYR A 170 11.92 -9.17 6.23
C TYR A 170 12.57 -8.98 4.86
N HIS A 171 12.57 -10.03 4.04
CA HIS A 171 13.06 -10.00 2.67
C HIS A 171 11.87 -10.04 1.68
N PRO A 172 11.76 -9.04 0.77
CA PRO A 172 12.66 -7.90 0.63
C PRO A 172 12.29 -6.82 1.66
N PRO A 173 13.23 -6.02 2.16
CA PRO A 173 12.90 -4.88 3.00
C PRO A 173 12.05 -3.88 2.20
N LYS A 174 11.34 -2.98 2.91
CA LYS A 174 10.67 -1.83 2.28
C LYS A 174 11.70 -1.09 1.40
N PRO A 175 11.48 -0.96 0.06
CA PRO A 175 12.51 -0.48 -0.85
C PRO A 175 13.11 0.88 -0.49
N TRP A 176 12.27 1.80 -0.01
CA TRP A 176 12.68 3.16 0.35
C TRP A 176 13.54 3.25 1.61
N SER A 177 13.38 2.31 2.56
CA SER A 177 14.16 2.25 3.80
C SER A 177 15.31 1.24 3.78
N ALA A 178 15.39 0.40 2.75
CA ALA A 178 16.44 -0.60 2.58
C ALA A 178 17.84 0.03 2.63
N LYS A 179 18.83 -0.69 3.19
CA LYS A 179 20.24 -0.25 3.14
C LYS A 179 20.78 -0.25 1.72
N CYS A 180 20.35 -1.20 0.90
CA CYS A 180 20.76 -1.33 -0.49
C CYS A 180 19.68 -0.79 -1.42
N ARG A 181 20.11 -0.14 -2.49
CA ARG A 181 19.23 0.45 -3.49
C ARG A 181 19.86 0.25 -4.87
N PRO A 182 19.10 -0.19 -5.88
CA PRO A 182 19.57 -0.19 -7.26
C PRO A 182 19.92 1.21 -7.74
N SER A 183 21.00 1.33 -8.51
CA SER A 183 21.29 2.56 -9.23
C SER A 183 20.20 2.88 -10.25
N ARG A 184 20.18 4.12 -10.78
CA ARG A 184 19.24 4.49 -11.84
C ARG A 184 19.36 3.59 -13.07
N MET A 185 20.60 3.26 -13.43
CA MET A 185 20.91 2.42 -14.59
C MET A 185 20.43 0.99 -14.37
N GLU A 186 20.73 0.39 -13.21
CA GLU A 186 20.28 -0.97 -12.91
C GLU A 186 18.75 -1.10 -12.89
N ALA A 187 18.05 -0.10 -12.35
CA ALA A 187 16.60 -0.07 -12.35
C ALA A 187 16.03 0.16 -13.75
N SER A 188 16.59 1.07 -14.56
CA SER A 188 16.12 1.33 -15.92
C SER A 188 16.30 0.14 -16.85
N ASP A 189 17.45 -0.53 -16.72
CA ASP A 189 17.87 -1.62 -17.59
C ASP A 189 17.17 -2.95 -17.25
N PHE A 190 16.41 -3.00 -16.15
CA PHE A 190 15.59 -4.15 -15.83
C PHE A 190 14.42 -4.29 -16.81
N ASP A 191 14.50 -5.25 -17.73
CA ASP A 191 13.50 -5.55 -18.77
C ASP A 191 13.06 -7.02 -18.79
N ARG A 192 13.60 -7.85 -17.90
CA ARG A 192 13.35 -9.28 -17.81
C ARG A 192 12.09 -9.63 -16.98
N PRO A 193 11.54 -10.85 -17.10
CA PRO A 193 10.46 -11.31 -16.24
C PRO A 193 10.83 -11.26 -14.76
N ILE A 194 9.84 -10.96 -13.91
CA ILE A 194 9.95 -11.03 -12.45
C ILE A 194 9.98 -12.51 -12.02
N LEU A 195 11.13 -12.98 -11.56
CA LEU A 195 11.33 -14.38 -11.17
C LEU A 195 11.54 -14.53 -9.66
N VAL A 196 12.13 -13.51 -9.04
CA VAL A 196 12.39 -13.49 -7.60
C VAL A 196 11.85 -12.21 -6.97
N VAL A 197 11.72 -12.24 -5.67
CA VAL A 197 11.21 -11.15 -4.85
C VAL A 197 12.04 -9.87 -5.01
N ASP A 198 13.36 -9.96 -5.17
CA ASP A 198 14.24 -8.80 -5.37
C ASP A 198 13.99 -8.09 -6.71
N ASP A 199 13.45 -8.80 -7.71
CA ASP A 199 13.04 -8.17 -8.97
C ASP A 199 11.93 -7.14 -8.74
N MET A 200 11.08 -7.32 -7.71
CA MET A 200 10.09 -6.32 -7.33
C MET A 200 10.72 -5.03 -6.82
N VAL A 201 11.89 -5.11 -6.16
CA VAL A 201 12.63 -3.93 -5.71
C VAL A 201 13.15 -3.14 -6.91
N LEU A 202 13.68 -3.83 -7.92
CA LEU A 202 14.10 -3.20 -9.18
C LEU A 202 12.92 -2.50 -9.88
N ILE A 203 11.76 -3.17 -9.97
CA ILE A 203 10.54 -2.57 -10.53
C ILE A 203 10.07 -1.34 -9.74
N PHE A 204 10.11 -1.38 -8.40
CA PHE A 204 9.78 -0.23 -7.56
C PHE A 204 10.66 0.98 -7.90
N TRP A 205 11.98 0.79 -7.93
CA TRP A 205 12.92 1.87 -8.21
C TRP A 205 12.88 2.32 -9.67
N LYS A 206 12.60 1.43 -10.61
CA LYS A 206 12.36 1.77 -12.02
C LYS A 206 11.21 2.76 -12.14
N ASN A 207 10.05 2.41 -11.58
CA ASN A 207 8.87 3.27 -11.57
C ASN A 207 9.16 4.61 -10.86
N PHE A 208 9.94 4.60 -9.77
CA PHE A 208 10.34 5.82 -9.09
C PHE A 208 11.25 6.71 -9.95
N TYR A 209 12.27 6.17 -10.61
CA TYR A 209 13.15 7.00 -11.43
C TYR A 209 12.45 7.52 -12.70
N GLU A 210 11.56 6.70 -13.29
CA GLU A 210 10.69 7.14 -14.39
C GLU A 210 9.75 8.27 -13.95
N LEU A 211 9.14 8.18 -12.76
CA LEU A 211 8.25 9.24 -12.26
C LEU A 211 9.00 10.54 -11.94
N LEU A 212 10.23 10.46 -11.39
CA LEU A 212 11.04 11.66 -11.13
C LEU A 212 11.30 12.45 -12.41
N LEU A 213 11.67 11.76 -13.49
CA LEU A 213 11.90 12.37 -14.80
C LEU A 213 10.61 12.92 -15.40
N LYS A 214 9.55 12.12 -15.39
CA LYS A 214 8.26 12.48 -16.01
C LYS A 214 7.64 13.72 -15.38
N TYR A 215 7.80 13.90 -14.07
CA TYR A 215 7.13 14.95 -13.31
C TYR A 215 8.08 16.05 -12.81
N ASN A 216 9.34 16.04 -13.26
CA ASN A 216 10.35 17.01 -12.88
C ASN A 216 10.49 17.17 -11.35
N LEU A 217 10.60 16.04 -10.65
CA LEU A 217 10.65 15.97 -9.18
C LEU A 217 12.07 15.79 -8.63
N GLU A 218 13.10 16.06 -9.43
CA GLU A 218 14.50 15.87 -9.03
C GLU A 218 14.92 16.75 -7.84
N ASP A 219 14.50 18.02 -7.84
CA ASP A 219 14.83 18.95 -6.76
C ASP A 219 14.18 18.53 -5.44
N TRP A 220 12.90 18.14 -5.49
CA TRP A 220 12.20 17.56 -4.34
C TRP A 220 12.88 16.28 -3.86
N TRP A 221 13.21 15.36 -4.77
CA TRP A 221 13.85 14.12 -4.40
C TRP A 221 15.15 14.36 -3.64
N ARG A 222 16.00 15.27 -4.14
CA ARG A 222 17.28 15.66 -3.53
C ARG A 222 17.12 16.34 -2.17
N SER A 223 15.98 16.96 -1.88
CA SER A 223 15.72 17.56 -0.56
C SER A 223 15.27 16.54 0.49
N THR A 224 14.88 15.33 0.09
CA THR A 224 14.45 14.30 1.05
C THR A 224 15.62 13.65 1.79
N LYS A 225 15.38 13.21 3.04
CA LYS A 225 16.33 12.37 3.80
C LYS A 225 16.59 11.00 3.16
N LEU A 226 15.74 10.59 2.21
CA LEU A 226 15.83 9.34 1.48
C LEU A 226 16.80 9.41 0.30
N PHE A 227 17.22 10.61 -0.12
CA PHE A 227 18.21 10.79 -1.18
C PHE A 227 19.60 10.35 -0.70
N ARG A 228 20.15 9.32 -1.35
CA ARG A 228 21.47 8.75 -1.03
C ARG A 228 22.28 8.66 -2.33
N PRO A 229 23.07 9.69 -2.69
CA PRO A 229 23.72 9.77 -3.99
C PRO A 229 24.69 8.61 -4.24
N ASP A 230 25.41 8.16 -3.22
CA ASP A 230 26.35 7.03 -3.32
C ASP A 230 25.67 5.72 -3.72
N GLN A 231 24.39 5.54 -3.38
CA GLN A 231 23.66 4.34 -3.78
C GLN A 231 22.99 4.50 -5.14
N GLN A 232 22.61 5.73 -5.48
CA GLN A 232 21.91 6.01 -6.72
C GLN A 232 22.86 6.15 -7.93
N PHE A 233 24.08 6.58 -7.67
CA PHE A 233 25.11 6.92 -8.67
C PHE A 233 26.49 6.30 -8.38
N GLY A 234 26.67 5.60 -7.26
CA GLY A 234 27.94 4.95 -6.93
C GLY A 234 28.19 3.67 -7.72
N GLY A 235 29.40 3.15 -7.61
CA GLY A 235 29.89 2.02 -8.41
C GLY A 235 29.64 0.63 -7.82
N VAL A 236 28.95 0.51 -6.69
CA VAL A 236 28.64 -0.80 -6.07
C VAL A 236 27.36 -1.35 -6.71
N PRO A 237 27.41 -2.50 -7.39
CA PRO A 237 26.20 -3.10 -7.97
C PRO A 237 25.21 -3.51 -6.87
N TYR A 238 23.92 -3.36 -7.13
CA TYR A 238 22.84 -3.72 -6.23
C TYR A 238 22.97 -5.17 -5.72
N ALA A 239 23.26 -6.10 -6.63
CA ALA A 239 23.45 -7.51 -6.31
C ALA A 239 24.60 -7.76 -5.33
N GLY A 240 25.66 -6.94 -5.38
CA GLY A 240 26.79 -7.02 -4.44
C GLY A 240 26.56 -6.26 -3.13
N CYS A 241 25.49 -5.47 -3.03
CA CYS A 241 25.09 -4.82 -1.78
C CYS A 241 24.18 -5.72 -0.93
N ILE A 242 23.27 -6.46 -1.58
CA ILE A 242 22.30 -7.33 -0.88
C ILE A 242 22.88 -8.68 -0.44
N SER A 243 24.09 -9.03 -0.92
CA SER A 243 24.81 -10.27 -0.63
C SER A 243 25.47 -10.30 0.74
#